data_AF-Q22881-F1
#
_entry.id   AF-Q22881-F1
#
_cell.length_a   1.000
_cell.length_b   1.000
_cell.length_c   1.000
_cell.angle_alpha   90.00
_cell.angle_beta   90.00
_cell.angle_gamma   90.00
#
_symmetry.space_group_name_H-M   'P 1'
#
loop_
_entity.id
_entity.type
_entity.pdbx_description
1 polymer ?
#
loop_
_entity_poly.entity_id
_entity_poly.type
_entity_poly.pdbx_seq_one_letter_code
_entity_poly.pdbx_strand_id
1 'polypeptide(L)'
;MSFPACKPDACDQQIKNKNNAEKLKQQKEINEEYLELKRNLDKTEIEGELQFQMLEKQQNDSQKEKLKNTETAILNGIANLAKLRAKQSLDDQFNLFKQQCNILCSKYKLFECEFNISETLILQAVKMRNQSEIDMDDLLSSLRVFSYYNTEFNAEGSGNDAEFISLVNQILPITENIKTELISIQSRMENESDSNGDIEHEVVKELILVNDYMTEMSDLIKKFKFII
;
A
#
# COMPACT_ATOMS: atom_id res chain seq x y z
N MET A 1 27.32 50.67 -119.20
CA MET A 1 26.80 50.41 -117.85
C MET A 1 25.49 49.66 -118.01
N SER A 2 25.42 48.38 -117.68
CA SER A 2 24.14 47.67 -117.61
C SER A 2 24.14 46.83 -116.35
N PHE A 3 23.14 47.09 -115.51
CA PHE A 3 22.99 46.57 -114.16
C PHE A 3 22.93 45.04 -114.17
N PRO A 4 23.60 44.36 -113.24
CA PRO A 4 23.43 42.92 -113.07
C PRO A 4 22.00 42.65 -112.62
N ALA A 5 21.23 41.99 -113.48
CA ALA A 5 19.90 41.51 -113.15
C ALA A 5 20.00 40.50 -111.98
N CYS A 6 19.61 40.94 -110.79
CA CYS A 6 19.33 40.03 -109.68
C CYS A 6 18.28 39.03 -110.16
N LYS A 7 18.66 37.75 -110.29
CA LYS A 7 17.70 36.68 -110.59
C LYS A 7 16.67 36.63 -109.44
N PRO A 8 15.36 36.72 -109.72
CA PRO A 8 14.33 36.71 -108.68
C PRO A 8 14.44 35.51 -107.72
N ASP A 9 14.89 34.35 -108.21
CA ASP A 9 15.14 33.16 -107.38
C ASP A 9 16.17 33.36 -106.25
N ALA A 10 17.18 34.21 -106.46
CA ALA A 10 18.21 34.47 -105.45
C ALA A 10 17.69 35.33 -104.30
N CYS A 11 16.77 36.24 -104.58
CA CYS A 11 16.14 37.10 -103.57
C CYS A 11 15.19 36.27 -102.69
N ASP A 12 14.36 35.41 -103.30
CA ASP A 12 13.48 34.50 -102.58
C ASP A 12 14.26 33.53 -101.68
N GLN A 13 15.40 33.02 -102.16
CA GLN A 13 16.26 32.15 -101.37
C GLN A 13 16.90 32.88 -100.18
N GLN A 14 17.33 34.14 -100.37
CA GLN A 14 17.85 34.96 -99.27
C GLN A 14 16.79 35.24 -98.21
N ILE A 15 15.56 35.58 -98.61
CA ILE A 15 14.44 35.81 -97.68
C ILE A 15 14.10 34.52 -96.92
N LYS A 16 14.03 33.38 -97.60
CA LYS A 16 13.82 32.07 -96.96
C LYS A 16 14.92 31.74 -95.95
N ASN A 17 16.19 31.95 -96.32
CA ASN A 17 17.32 31.69 -95.44
C ASN A 17 17.29 32.60 -94.20
N LYS A 18 16.95 33.88 -94.37
CA LYS A 18 16.80 34.83 -93.26
C LYS A 18 15.65 34.41 -92.33
N ASN A 19 14.49 34.09 -92.87
CA ASN A 19 13.34 33.62 -92.10
C ASN A 19 13.66 32.31 -91.35
N ASN A 20 14.40 31.38 -91.96
CA ASN A 20 14.83 30.15 -91.32
C ASN A 20 15.82 30.40 -90.19
N ALA A 21 16.76 31.33 -90.38
CA ALA A 21 17.72 31.72 -89.34
C ALA A 21 17.03 32.40 -88.15
N GLU A 22 16.05 33.29 -88.40
CA GLU A 22 15.25 33.93 -87.35
C GLU A 22 14.40 32.90 -86.59
N LYS A 23 13.74 31.97 -87.29
CA LYS A 23 13.00 30.86 -86.65
C LYS A 23 13.90 30.00 -85.79
N LEU A 24 15.09 29.64 -86.27
CA LEU A 24 16.06 28.85 -85.51
C LEU A 24 16.55 29.60 -84.28
N LYS A 25 16.78 30.92 -84.39
CA LYS A 25 17.18 31.77 -83.27
C LYS A 25 16.07 31.85 -82.21
N GLN A 26 14.82 32.13 -82.62
CA GLN A 26 13.66 32.13 -81.72
C GLN A 26 13.47 30.77 -81.05
N GLN A 27 13.64 29.66 -81.78
CA GLN A 27 13.52 28.33 -81.19
C GLN A 27 14.62 28.02 -80.17
N LYS A 28 15.85 28.52 -80.38
CA LYS A 28 16.92 28.42 -79.39
C LYS A 28 16.61 29.24 -78.15
N GLU A 29 16.16 30.48 -78.30
CA GLU A 29 15.75 31.36 -77.19
C GLU A 29 14.62 30.71 -76.37
N ILE A 30 13.56 30.23 -77.04
CA ILE A 30 12.44 29.51 -76.38
C ILE A 30 12.93 28.26 -75.64
N ASN A 31 13.85 27.48 -76.23
CA ASN A 31 14.39 26.29 -75.60
C ASN A 31 15.25 26.62 -74.36
N GLU A 32 16.04 27.70 -74.44
CA GLU A 32 16.84 28.19 -73.31
C GLU A 32 15.94 28.68 -72.16
N GLU A 33 14.90 29.46 -72.48
CA GLU A 33 13.87 29.90 -71.51
C GLU A 33 13.14 28.71 -70.87
N TYR A 34 12.73 27.72 -71.67
CA TYR A 34 12.10 26.50 -71.17
C TYR A 34 13.01 25.70 -70.22
N LEU A 35 14.29 25.56 -70.57
CA LEU A 35 15.27 24.86 -69.73
C LEU A 35 15.57 25.61 -68.44
N GLU A 36 15.60 26.94 -68.47
CA GLU A 36 15.74 27.77 -67.26
C GLU A 36 14.51 27.66 -66.37
N LEU A 37 13.31 27.78 -66.94
CA LEU A 37 12.04 27.63 -66.22
C LEU A 37 11.93 26.25 -65.57
N LYS A 38 12.30 25.18 -66.30
CA LYS A 38 12.32 23.82 -65.77
C LYS A 38 13.29 23.65 -64.61
N ARG A 39 14.52 24.18 -64.73
CA ARG A 39 15.50 24.14 -63.64
C ARG A 39 15.01 24.88 -62.39
N ASN A 40 14.34 26.02 -62.57
CA ASN A 40 13.77 26.77 -61.47
C ASN A 40 12.60 26.01 -60.82
N LEU A 41 11.74 25.38 -61.62
CA LEU A 41 10.64 24.54 -61.11
C LEU A 41 11.17 23.36 -60.27
N ASP A 42 12.12 22.60 -60.81
CA ASP A 42 12.71 21.44 -60.11
C ASP A 42 13.39 21.88 -58.80
N LYS A 43 14.09 23.01 -58.81
CA LYS A 43 14.71 23.58 -57.61
C LYS A 43 13.67 23.94 -56.56
N THR A 44 12.58 24.62 -56.95
CA THR A 44 11.49 24.97 -56.04
C THR A 44 10.79 23.73 -55.48
N GLU A 45 10.59 22.68 -56.29
CA GLU A 45 10.01 21.41 -55.84
C GLU A 45 10.90 20.72 -54.79
N ILE A 46 12.21 20.62 -55.04
CA ILE A 46 13.18 20.05 -54.10
C ILE A 46 13.24 20.85 -52.80
N GLU A 47 13.29 22.19 -52.89
CA GLU A 47 13.30 23.06 -51.71
C GLU A 47 12.01 22.92 -50.89
N GLY A 48 10.85 22.81 -51.56
CA GLY A 48 9.57 22.57 -50.92
C GLY A 48 9.50 21.22 -50.20
N GLU A 49 9.97 20.15 -50.84
CA GLU A 49 10.01 18.80 -50.26
C GLU A 49 10.96 18.73 -49.04
N LEU A 50 12.15 19.32 -49.13
CA LEU A 50 13.08 19.39 -48.00
C LEU A 50 12.49 20.15 -46.81
N GLN A 51 11.82 21.28 -47.07
CA GLN A 51 11.14 22.03 -46.02
C GLN A 51 10.02 21.21 -45.36
N PHE A 52 9.23 20.49 -46.15
CA PHE A 52 8.17 19.61 -45.66
C PHE A 52 8.75 18.49 -44.76
N GLN A 53 9.79 17.79 -45.20
CA GLN A 53 10.45 16.74 -44.42
C GLN A 53 11.07 17.28 -43.12
N MET A 54 11.66 18.47 -43.15
CA MET A 54 12.22 19.10 -41.95
C MET A 54 11.11 19.46 -40.94
N LEU A 55 9.98 19.99 -41.40
CA LEU A 55 8.83 20.31 -40.55
C LEU A 55 8.21 19.05 -39.94
N GLU A 56 8.02 18.00 -40.74
CA GLU A 56 7.50 16.72 -40.26
C GLU A 56 8.41 16.10 -39.19
N LYS A 57 9.73 16.09 -39.44
CA LYS A 57 10.71 15.60 -38.47
C LYS A 57 10.67 16.39 -37.16
N GLN A 58 10.62 17.73 -37.23
CA GLN A 58 10.52 18.58 -36.04
C GLN A 58 9.23 18.32 -35.25
N GLN A 59 8.10 18.15 -35.93
CA GLN A 59 6.84 17.81 -35.28
C GLN A 59 6.90 16.45 -34.60
N ASN A 60 7.44 15.44 -35.28
CA ASN A 60 7.60 14.09 -34.75
C ASN A 60 8.54 14.05 -33.52
N ASP A 61 9.66 14.77 -33.58
CA ASP A 61 10.61 14.85 -32.47
C ASP A 61 9.98 15.58 -31.26
N SER A 62 9.23 16.67 -31.51
CA SER A 62 8.47 17.37 -30.46
C SER A 62 7.39 16.49 -29.82
N GLN A 63 6.66 15.70 -30.62
CA GLN A 63 5.65 14.76 -30.10
C GLN A 63 6.30 13.64 -29.28
N LYS A 64 7.41 13.06 -29.74
CA LYS A 64 8.16 12.04 -28.99
C LYS A 64 8.65 12.57 -27.65
N GLU A 65 9.16 13.79 -27.61
CA GLU A 65 9.59 14.42 -26.35
C GLU A 65 8.43 14.62 -25.38
N LYS A 66 7.28 15.13 -25.87
CA LYS A 66 6.06 15.26 -25.05
C LYS A 66 5.61 13.92 -24.49
N LEU A 67 5.56 12.87 -25.31
CA LEU A 67 5.17 11.53 -24.89
C LEU A 67 6.13 10.97 -23.83
N LYS A 68 7.44 11.14 -24.02
CA LYS A 68 8.45 10.70 -23.04
C LYS A 68 8.31 11.42 -21.70
N ASN A 69 8.02 12.72 -21.71
CA ASN A 69 7.77 13.50 -20.50
C ASN A 69 6.50 13.04 -19.78
N THR A 70 5.41 12.78 -20.54
CA THR A 70 4.17 12.23 -20.00
C THR A 70 4.37 10.81 -19.43
N GLU A 71 5.10 9.94 -20.13
CA GLU A 71 5.44 8.59 -19.66
C GLU A 71 6.21 8.64 -18.34
N THR A 72 7.23 9.48 -18.26
CA THR A 72 8.02 9.67 -17.03
C THR A 72 7.14 10.15 -15.87
N ALA A 73 6.24 11.11 -16.12
CA ALA A 73 5.30 11.59 -15.11
C ALA A 73 4.35 10.50 -14.61
N ILE A 74 3.82 9.67 -15.52
CA ILE A 74 2.94 8.53 -15.20
C ILE A 74 3.70 7.49 -14.36
N LEU A 75 4.90 7.10 -14.77
CA LEU A 75 5.72 6.11 -14.05
C LEU A 75 6.05 6.58 -12.62
N ASN A 76 6.42 7.85 -12.46
CA ASN A 76 6.63 8.45 -11.15
C ASN A 76 5.34 8.46 -10.31
N GLY A 77 4.20 8.76 -10.92
CA GLY A 77 2.89 8.69 -10.28
C GLY A 77 2.56 7.29 -9.78
N ILE A 78 2.76 6.26 -10.61
CA ILE A 78 2.55 4.85 -10.26
C ILE A 78 3.45 4.44 -9.09
N ALA A 79 4.74 4.77 -9.14
CA ALA A 79 5.68 4.46 -8.07
C ALA A 79 5.30 5.12 -6.73
N ASN A 80 4.84 6.37 -6.77
CA ASN A 80 4.38 7.08 -5.57
C ASN A 80 3.10 6.48 -4.99
N LEU A 81 2.13 6.11 -5.85
CA LEU A 81 0.90 5.45 -5.41
C LEU A 81 1.18 4.07 -4.80
N ALA A 82 2.11 3.29 -5.36
CA ALA A 82 2.50 2.01 -4.80
C ALA A 82 3.11 2.18 -3.40
N LYS A 83 4.00 3.17 -3.22
CA LYS A 83 4.56 3.52 -1.90
C LYS A 83 3.49 3.96 -0.90
N LEU A 84 2.52 4.77 -1.35
CA LEU A 84 1.43 5.22 -0.49
C LEU A 84 0.54 4.06 -0.03
N ARG A 85 0.18 3.15 -0.94
CA ARG A 85 -0.59 1.93 -0.60
C ARG A 85 0.17 1.03 0.36
N ALA A 86 1.47 0.85 0.17
CA ALA A 86 2.29 0.07 1.09
C ALA A 86 2.32 0.70 2.49
N LYS A 87 2.46 2.03 2.59
CA LYS A 87 2.36 2.74 3.87
C LYS A 87 0.99 2.58 4.52
N GLN A 88 -0.08 2.78 3.75
CA GLN A 88 -1.45 2.62 4.25
C GLN A 88 -1.70 1.19 4.76
N SER A 89 -1.22 0.17 4.06
CA SER A 89 -1.35 -1.22 4.51
C SER A 89 -0.64 -1.48 5.85
N LEU A 90 0.54 -0.88 6.05
CA LEU A 90 1.27 -0.98 7.32
C LEU A 90 0.53 -0.23 8.43
N ASP A 91 -0.02 0.95 8.14
CA ASP A 91 -0.80 1.73 9.09
C ASP A 91 -2.08 0.98 9.50
N ASP A 92 -2.75 0.31 8.55
CA ASP A 92 -3.94 -0.51 8.80
C ASP A 92 -3.62 -1.72 9.70
N GLN A 93 -2.52 -2.42 9.43
CA GLN A 93 -2.03 -3.52 10.27
C GLN A 93 -1.69 -3.03 11.69
N PHE A 94 -0.99 -1.90 11.82
CA PHE A 94 -0.64 -1.33 13.11
C PHE A 94 -1.87 -0.89 13.91
N ASN A 95 -2.89 -0.32 13.24
CA ASN A 95 -4.15 0.03 13.89
C ASN A 95 -4.91 -1.21 14.39
N LEU A 96 -4.92 -2.29 13.60
CA LEU A 96 -5.51 -3.56 14.02
C LEU A 96 -4.79 -4.12 15.25
N PHE A 97 -3.45 -4.12 15.24
CA PHE A 97 -2.64 -4.51 16.39
C PHE A 97 -2.97 -3.67 17.64
N LYS A 98 -3.05 -2.35 17.52
CA LYS A 98 -3.48 -1.48 18.64
C LYS A 98 -4.85 -1.85 19.18
N GLN A 99 -5.80 -2.20 18.31
CA GLN A 99 -7.13 -2.64 18.74
C GLN A 99 -7.05 -3.97 19.51
N GLN A 100 -6.24 -4.94 19.06
CA GLN A 100 -6.02 -6.20 19.78
C GLN A 100 -5.43 -5.97 21.17
N CYS A 101 -4.40 -5.13 21.28
CA CYS A 101 -3.81 -4.76 22.58
C CYS A 101 -4.85 -4.12 23.52
N ASN A 102 -5.66 -3.19 22.99
CA ASN A 102 -6.72 -2.54 23.77
C ASN A 102 -7.77 -3.55 24.25
N ILE A 103 -8.23 -4.43 23.37
CA ILE A 103 -9.19 -5.48 23.72
C ILE A 103 -8.61 -6.36 24.83
N LEU A 104 -7.38 -6.83 24.67
CA LEU A 104 -6.73 -7.68 25.66
C LEU A 104 -6.63 -7.01 27.04
N CYS A 105 -6.16 -5.76 27.07
CA CYS A 105 -6.08 -4.96 28.30
C CYS A 105 -7.46 -4.77 28.94
N SER A 106 -8.48 -4.50 28.13
CA SER A 106 -9.86 -4.34 28.62
C SER A 106 -10.43 -5.64 29.16
N LYS A 107 -10.16 -6.79 28.54
CA LYS A 107 -10.63 -8.09 29.05
C LYS A 107 -9.91 -8.48 30.34
N TYR A 108 -8.61 -8.22 30.44
CA TYR A 108 -7.88 -8.40 31.69
C TYR A 108 -8.49 -7.56 32.82
N LYS A 109 -8.76 -6.27 32.59
CA LYS A 109 -9.36 -5.39 33.61
C LYS A 109 -10.73 -5.84 34.09
N LEU A 110 -11.54 -6.40 33.19
CA LEU A 110 -12.84 -6.97 33.58
C LEU A 110 -12.63 -8.17 34.49
N PHE A 111 -11.76 -9.11 34.10
CA PHE A 111 -11.41 -10.26 34.93
C PHE A 111 -10.82 -9.85 36.29
N GLU A 112 -9.90 -8.87 36.33
CA GLU A 112 -9.31 -8.33 37.56
C GLU A 112 -10.39 -7.73 38.49
N CYS A 113 -11.39 -7.05 37.93
CA CYS A 113 -12.52 -6.54 38.70
C CYS A 113 -13.36 -7.66 39.31
N GLU A 114 -13.71 -8.68 38.52
CA GLU A 114 -14.45 -9.85 39.00
C GLU A 114 -13.67 -10.61 40.07
N PHE A 115 -12.35 -10.72 39.92
CA PHE A 115 -11.48 -11.36 40.90
C PHE A 115 -11.49 -10.59 42.23
N ASN A 116 -11.30 -9.28 42.23
CA ASN A 116 -11.30 -8.48 43.47
C ASN A 116 -12.63 -8.56 44.23
N ILE A 117 -13.76 -8.61 43.50
CA ILE A 117 -15.09 -8.80 44.09
C ILE A 117 -15.20 -10.20 44.71
N SER A 118 -14.85 -11.22 43.93
CA SER A 118 -14.95 -12.63 44.33
C SER A 118 -14.03 -12.95 45.51
N GLU A 119 -12.80 -12.45 45.51
CA GLU A 119 -11.84 -12.61 46.61
C GLU A 119 -12.44 -12.13 47.94
N THR A 120 -13.05 -10.94 47.93
CA THR A 120 -13.69 -10.38 49.13
C THR A 120 -14.84 -11.27 49.62
N LEU A 121 -15.66 -11.79 48.70
CA LEU A 121 -16.76 -12.69 49.01
C LEU A 121 -16.25 -14.01 49.58
N ILE A 122 -15.21 -14.61 48.96
CA ILE A 122 -14.58 -15.86 49.40
C ILE A 122 -14.05 -15.74 50.82
N LEU A 123 -13.26 -14.70 51.09
CA LEU A 123 -12.74 -14.46 52.43
C LEU A 123 -13.85 -14.27 53.47
N GLN A 124 -14.95 -13.59 53.10
CA GLN A 124 -16.09 -13.41 53.99
C GLN A 124 -16.84 -14.72 54.27
N ALA A 125 -17.11 -15.54 53.25
CA ALA A 125 -17.84 -16.79 53.41
C ALA A 125 -17.08 -17.80 54.26
N VAL A 126 -15.78 -17.92 54.03
CA VAL A 126 -14.89 -18.79 54.81
C VAL A 126 -14.87 -18.36 56.28
N LYS A 127 -14.70 -17.05 56.55
CA LYS A 127 -14.70 -16.51 57.92
C LYS A 127 -16.03 -16.70 58.65
N MET A 128 -17.15 -16.57 57.94
CA MET A 128 -18.49 -16.73 58.50
C MET A 128 -18.96 -18.19 58.54
N ARG A 129 -18.19 -19.13 57.97
CA ARG A 129 -18.62 -20.52 57.70
C ARG A 129 -19.98 -20.57 56.99
N ASN A 130 -20.22 -19.61 56.11
CA ASN A 130 -21.45 -19.47 55.36
C ASN A 130 -21.12 -19.47 53.86
N GLN A 131 -20.86 -20.67 53.35
CA GLN A 131 -20.35 -20.89 51.99
C GLN A 131 -21.45 -21.03 50.94
N SER A 132 -22.72 -21.11 51.35
CA SER A 132 -23.86 -21.47 50.51
C SER A 132 -24.24 -20.46 49.42
N GLU A 133 -23.53 -19.34 49.29
CA GLU A 133 -23.87 -18.24 48.38
C GLU A 133 -22.69 -17.75 47.53
N ILE A 134 -21.55 -18.46 47.51
CA ILE A 134 -20.46 -18.07 46.60
C ILE A 134 -20.69 -18.67 45.23
N ASP A 135 -21.10 -17.81 44.32
CA ASP A 135 -21.10 -18.09 42.89
C ASP A 135 -19.79 -17.58 42.27
N MET A 136 -19.00 -18.49 41.69
CA MET A 136 -17.77 -18.18 40.96
C MET A 136 -17.95 -18.24 39.44
N ASP A 137 -19.16 -18.47 38.93
CA ASP A 137 -19.41 -18.64 37.50
C ASP A 137 -19.03 -17.38 36.71
N ASP A 138 -19.32 -16.19 37.23
CA ASP A 138 -18.94 -14.92 36.59
C ASP A 138 -17.42 -14.72 36.56
N LEU A 139 -16.72 -15.07 37.63
CA LEU A 139 -15.26 -15.04 37.70
C LEU A 139 -14.63 -16.01 36.68
N LEU A 140 -15.07 -17.26 36.66
CA LEU A 140 -14.57 -18.27 35.73
C LEU A 140 -14.94 -17.94 34.28
N SER A 141 -16.11 -17.37 34.05
CA SER A 141 -16.54 -16.92 32.72
C SER A 141 -15.70 -15.75 32.23
N SER A 142 -15.40 -14.77 33.07
CA SER A 142 -14.52 -13.63 32.71
C SER A 142 -13.09 -14.08 32.44
N LEU A 143 -12.54 -15.01 33.24
CA LEU A 143 -11.24 -15.65 33.00
C LEU A 143 -11.21 -16.40 31.67
N ARG A 144 -12.28 -17.15 31.35
CA ARG A 144 -12.42 -17.86 30.07
C ARG A 144 -12.43 -16.89 28.90
N VAL A 145 -13.17 -15.79 29.00
CA VAL A 145 -13.20 -14.75 27.95
C VAL A 145 -11.80 -14.15 27.77
N PHE A 146 -11.10 -13.83 28.86
CA PHE A 146 -9.73 -13.33 28.79
C PHE A 146 -8.77 -14.34 28.14
N SER A 147 -8.82 -15.62 28.54
CA SER A 147 -8.04 -16.72 27.96
C SER A 147 -8.27 -16.87 26.45
N TYR A 148 -9.53 -16.78 26.01
CA TYR A 148 -9.87 -16.80 24.58
C TYR A 148 -9.17 -15.67 23.82
N TYR A 149 -9.22 -14.44 24.31
CA TYR A 149 -8.56 -13.31 23.65
C TYR A 149 -7.03 -13.37 23.70
N ASN A 150 -6.43 -14.01 24.71
CA ASN A 150 -4.99 -14.29 24.70
C ASN A 150 -4.62 -15.28 23.60
N THR A 151 -5.42 -16.35 23.45
CA THR A 151 -5.15 -17.41 22.46
C THR A 151 -5.30 -16.90 21.03
N GLU A 152 -6.30 -16.05 20.79
CA GLU A 152 -6.56 -15.43 19.49
C GLU A 152 -5.73 -14.16 19.22
N PHE A 153 -4.82 -13.79 20.13
CA PHE A 153 -4.03 -12.58 19.98
C PHE A 153 -3.09 -12.67 18.77
N ASN A 154 -3.22 -11.72 17.84
CA ASN A 154 -2.31 -11.57 16.70
C ASN A 154 -1.42 -10.34 16.89
N ALA A 155 -0.10 -10.56 16.84
CA ALA A 155 0.90 -9.51 16.95
C ALA A 155 1.27 -8.85 15.61
N GLU A 156 0.72 -9.33 14.49
CA GLU A 156 1.01 -8.81 13.15
C GLU A 156 0.81 -7.30 13.08
N GLY A 157 1.81 -6.60 12.53
CA GLY A 157 1.80 -5.14 12.39
C GLY A 157 2.42 -4.40 13.58
N SER A 158 2.82 -5.09 14.65
CA SER A 158 3.48 -4.48 15.81
C SER A 158 4.90 -3.97 15.49
N GLY A 159 5.57 -4.59 14.52
CA GLY A 159 6.99 -4.38 14.25
C GLY A 159 7.93 -5.16 15.18
N ASN A 160 7.41 -5.81 16.23
CA ASN A 160 8.14 -6.73 17.09
C ASN A 160 7.29 -7.94 17.50
N ASP A 161 6.76 -8.63 16.51
CA ASP A 161 5.77 -9.69 16.70
C ASP A 161 6.27 -10.79 17.67
N ALA A 162 7.57 -11.11 17.61
CA ALA A 162 8.20 -12.10 18.48
C ALA A 162 8.14 -11.72 19.97
N GLU A 163 8.29 -10.45 20.32
CA GLU A 163 8.18 -9.99 21.70
C GLU A 163 6.75 -10.14 22.21
N PHE A 164 5.74 -9.74 21.43
CA PHE A 164 4.33 -9.86 21.85
C PHE A 164 3.87 -11.30 21.92
N ILE A 165 4.26 -12.14 20.97
CA ILE A 165 3.98 -13.58 21.03
C ILE A 165 4.64 -14.18 22.27
N SER A 166 5.86 -13.77 22.62
CA SER A 166 6.53 -14.21 23.85
C SER A 166 5.80 -13.76 25.11
N LEU A 167 5.24 -12.54 25.14
CA LEU A 167 4.43 -12.05 26.27
C LEU A 167 3.13 -12.86 26.41
N VAL A 168 2.42 -13.12 25.31
CA VAL A 168 1.22 -13.97 25.34
C VAL A 168 1.56 -15.38 25.83
N ASN A 169 2.66 -15.95 25.36
CA ASN A 169 3.13 -17.27 25.81
C ASN A 169 3.52 -17.32 27.30
N GLN A 170 3.83 -16.17 27.91
CA GLN A 170 4.01 -16.08 29.37
C GLN A 170 2.68 -15.92 30.11
N ILE A 171 1.70 -15.22 29.53
CA ILE A 171 0.37 -15.02 30.13
C ILE A 171 -0.46 -16.32 30.14
N LEU A 172 -0.40 -17.12 29.08
CA LEU A 172 -1.16 -18.37 28.95
C LEU A 172 -0.96 -19.35 30.13
N PRO A 173 0.27 -19.73 30.53
CA PRO A 173 0.46 -20.63 31.66
C PRO A 173 -0.02 -20.02 32.98
N ILE A 174 0.15 -18.71 33.19
CA ILE A 174 -0.38 -18.03 34.39
C ILE A 174 -1.91 -18.11 34.43
N THR A 175 -2.57 -17.92 33.27
CA THR A 175 -4.03 -18.03 33.13
C THR A 175 -4.53 -19.43 33.51
N GLU A 176 -3.85 -20.49 33.07
CA GLU A 176 -4.22 -21.86 33.45
C GLU A 176 -3.91 -22.18 34.92
N ASN A 177 -2.84 -21.63 35.50
CA ASN A 177 -2.56 -21.76 36.93
C ASN A 177 -3.68 -21.12 37.76
N ILE A 178 -4.04 -19.87 37.46
CA ILE A 178 -5.15 -19.16 38.13
C ILE A 178 -6.44 -19.99 38.05
N LYS A 179 -6.78 -20.47 36.85
CA LYS A 179 -7.97 -21.30 36.65
C LYS A 179 -7.96 -22.56 37.52
N THR A 180 -6.81 -23.22 37.63
CA THR A 180 -6.65 -24.44 38.44
C THR A 180 -6.89 -24.13 39.92
N GLU A 181 -6.30 -23.06 40.44
CA GLU A 181 -6.48 -22.63 41.83
C GLU A 181 -7.93 -22.22 42.12
N LEU A 182 -8.58 -21.46 41.22
CA LEU A 182 -9.99 -21.07 41.39
C LEU A 182 -10.95 -22.27 41.41
N ILE A 183 -10.72 -23.26 40.54
CA ILE A 183 -11.50 -24.51 40.55
C ILE A 183 -11.24 -25.32 41.83
N SER A 184 -10.01 -25.31 42.35
CA SER A 184 -9.66 -25.94 43.63
C SER A 184 -10.43 -25.30 44.78
N ILE A 185 -10.43 -23.96 44.86
CA ILE A 185 -11.18 -23.18 45.85
C ILE A 185 -12.67 -23.53 45.74
N GLN A 186 -13.24 -23.52 44.53
CA GLN A 186 -14.64 -23.87 44.30
C GLN A 186 -14.99 -25.26 44.82
N SER A 187 -14.20 -26.27 44.43
CA SER A 187 -14.41 -27.64 44.88
C SER A 187 -14.33 -27.77 46.40
N ARG A 188 -13.40 -27.08 47.06
CA ARG A 188 -13.31 -27.10 48.53
C ARG A 188 -14.52 -26.45 49.19
N MET A 189 -15.02 -25.37 48.60
CA MET A 189 -16.18 -24.66 49.11
C MET A 189 -17.49 -25.46 48.96
N GLU A 190 -17.62 -26.23 47.88
CA GLU A 190 -18.81 -27.06 47.64
C GLU A 190 -18.84 -28.33 48.51
N ASN A 191 -17.67 -28.87 48.90
CA ASN A 191 -17.54 -30.14 49.61
C ASN A 191 -17.49 -30.03 51.16
N GLU A 192 -17.89 -28.89 51.74
CA GLU A 192 -17.74 -28.60 53.19
C GLU A 192 -18.55 -29.53 54.11
N SER A 193 -19.52 -30.29 53.60
CA SER A 193 -20.44 -31.08 54.44
C SER A 193 -19.75 -32.12 55.34
N ASP A 194 -18.51 -32.51 55.08
CA ASP A 194 -17.86 -33.65 55.76
C ASP A 194 -16.46 -33.38 56.35
N SER A 195 -15.89 -32.17 56.24
CA SER A 195 -14.49 -31.91 56.61
C SER A 195 -14.37 -31.10 57.91
N ASN A 196 -13.93 -31.76 58.99
CA ASN A 196 -13.36 -31.13 60.19
C ASN A 196 -11.98 -30.44 59.93
N GLY A 197 -11.60 -30.23 58.68
CA GLY A 197 -10.31 -29.66 58.27
C GLY A 197 -10.28 -28.14 58.31
N ASP A 198 -9.07 -27.59 58.35
CA ASP A 198 -8.78 -26.15 58.30
C ASP A 198 -8.96 -25.59 56.87
N ILE A 199 -10.21 -25.62 56.40
CA ILE A 199 -10.60 -25.15 55.06
C ILE A 199 -10.25 -23.67 54.90
N GLU A 200 -10.40 -22.90 55.97
CA GLU A 200 -10.01 -21.48 55.98
C GLU A 200 -8.55 -21.30 55.62
N HIS A 201 -7.65 -22.03 56.27
CA HIS A 201 -6.23 -21.92 55.97
C HIS A 201 -5.89 -22.32 54.53
N GLU A 202 -6.49 -23.40 54.00
CA GLU A 202 -6.22 -23.86 52.64
C GLU A 202 -6.77 -22.89 51.58
N VAL A 203 -8.01 -22.40 51.72
CA VAL A 203 -8.59 -21.43 50.79
C VAL A 203 -7.82 -20.12 50.81
N VAL A 204 -7.42 -19.62 51.99
CA VAL A 204 -6.60 -18.41 52.11
C VAL A 204 -5.25 -18.59 51.42
N LYS A 205 -4.63 -19.77 51.54
CA LYS A 205 -3.36 -20.08 50.88
C LYS A 205 -3.49 -20.11 49.36
N GLU A 206 -4.55 -20.72 48.83
CA GLU A 206 -4.84 -20.74 47.38
C GLU A 206 -5.12 -19.33 46.86
N LEU A 207 -5.88 -18.50 47.60
CA LEU A 207 -6.11 -17.09 47.25
C LEU A 207 -4.82 -16.26 47.20
N ILE A 208 -3.88 -16.50 48.12
CA ILE A 208 -2.56 -15.84 48.09
C ILE A 208 -1.81 -16.21 46.80
N LEU A 209 -1.83 -17.49 46.40
CA LEU A 209 -1.22 -17.93 45.13
C LEU A 209 -1.89 -17.28 43.92
N VAL A 210 -3.23 -17.18 43.90
CA VAL A 210 -3.95 -16.49 42.82
C VAL A 210 -3.54 -15.02 42.77
N ASN A 211 -3.42 -14.34 43.91
CA ASN A 211 -2.94 -12.95 43.97
C ASN A 211 -1.52 -12.77 43.42
N ASP A 212 -0.62 -13.69 43.71
CA ASP A 212 0.74 -13.68 43.17
C ASP A 212 0.70 -13.81 41.63
N TYR A 213 -0.11 -14.73 41.11
CA TYR A 213 -0.33 -14.88 39.67
C TYR A 213 -1.00 -13.66 39.03
N MET A 214 -1.98 -13.05 39.70
CA MET A 214 -2.63 -11.82 39.24
C MET A 214 -1.63 -10.68 39.14
N THR A 215 -0.72 -10.57 40.11
CA THR A 215 0.35 -9.56 40.10
C THR A 215 1.31 -9.77 38.93
N GLU A 216 1.76 -11.01 38.72
CA GLU A 216 2.62 -11.37 37.58
C GLU A 216 1.93 -11.07 36.24
N MET A 217 0.66 -11.46 36.11
CA MET A 217 -0.15 -11.18 34.93
C MET A 217 -0.33 -9.68 34.68
N SER A 218 -0.61 -8.90 35.73
CA SER A 218 -0.75 -7.44 35.66
C SER A 218 0.51 -6.79 35.09
N ASP A 219 1.69 -7.24 35.51
CA ASP A 219 2.96 -6.73 35.03
C ASP A 219 3.24 -7.08 33.57
N LEU A 220 2.81 -8.26 33.11
CA LEU A 220 2.86 -8.62 31.69
C LEU A 220 1.86 -7.78 30.86
N ILE A 221 0.63 -7.62 31.34
CA ILE A 221 -0.42 -6.85 30.64
C ILE A 221 -0.03 -5.37 30.50
N LYS A 222 0.63 -4.78 31.51
CA LYS A 222 1.14 -3.41 31.42
C LYS A 222 2.09 -3.21 30.23
N LYS A 223 2.83 -4.24 29.80
CA LYS A 223 3.74 -4.16 28.64
C LYS A 223 3.00 -3.95 27.32
N PHE A 224 1.73 -4.38 27.20
CA PHE A 224 0.89 -4.12 26.02
C PHE A 224 0.41 -2.66 25.96
N LYS A 225 0.34 -1.96 27.10
CA LYS A 225 -0.15 -0.58 27.17
C LYS A 225 0.83 0.44 26.57
N PHE A 226 2.13 0.18 26.63
CA PHE A 226 3.18 1.13 26.26
C PHE A 226 3.30 1.43 24.74
N ILE A 227 2.44 0.85 23.91
CA ILE A 227 2.47 1.01 22.45
C ILE A 227 1.31 1.86 21.94
N ILE A 228 0.28 2.08 22.77
CA ILE A 228 -0.86 2.94 22.43
C ILE A 228 -0.42 4.40 22.48
#